data_AF-A0ABD5DE01-F1
#
_entry.id   AF-A0ABD5DE01-F1
#
_cell.length_a   1.000
_cell.length_b   1.000
_cell.length_c   1.000
_cell.angle_alpha   90.00
_cell.angle_beta   90.00
_cell.angle_gamma   90.00
#
_symmetry.space_group_name_H-M   'P 1'
#
loop_
_entity.id
_entity.type
_entity.pdbx_description
1 polymer ?
#
loop_
_entity_poly.entity_id
_entity_poly.type
_entity_poly.pdbx_seq_one_letter_code
_entity_poly.pdbx_strand_id
1 'polypeptide(L)' 'VYQNLSEADFAAALKSVGLPAGLADMLADSDVGASKGGLFDDSRTLSTLIGRPTTSLAESVKGIL' A
#
# COMPACT_ATOMS: atom_id res chain seq x y z
N VAL A 1 -9.08 -10.72 8.98
CA VAL A 1 -9.02 -9.67 10.02
C VAL A 1 -7.79 -8.83 9.75
N TYR A 2 -7.90 -7.50 9.82
CA TYR A 2 -6.76 -6.59 9.66
C TYR A 2 -5.95 -6.50 10.97
N GLN A 3 -4.62 -6.43 10.87
CA GLN A 3 -3.71 -6.27 12.01
C GLN A 3 -2.84 -5.04 11.76
N ASN A 4 -3.08 -3.98 12.55
CA ASN A 4 -2.27 -2.77 12.48
C ASN A 4 -1.04 -2.91 13.37
N LEU A 5 0.15 -2.71 12.82
CA LEU A 5 1.42 -2.85 13.54
C LEU A 5 2.13 -1.50 13.64
N SER A 6 3.07 -1.40 14.57
CA SER A 6 4.04 -0.30 14.53
C SER A 6 4.97 -0.48 13.32
N GLU A 7 5.64 0.59 12.88
CA GLU A 7 6.63 0.54 11.79
C GLU A 7 7.71 -0.52 12.06
N ALA A 8 8.25 -0.52 13.28
CA ALA A 8 9.29 -1.44 13.70
C ALA A 8 8.81 -2.89 13.67
N ASP A 9 7.59 -3.14 14.17
CA ASP A 9 7.00 -4.49 14.18
C ASP A 9 6.69 -4.97 12.76
N PHE A 10 6.22 -4.08 11.89
CA PHE A 10 5.92 -4.44 10.50
C PHE A 10 7.21 -4.72 9.71
N ALA A 11 8.23 -3.87 9.82
CA ALA A 11 9.54 -4.11 9.22
C ALA A 11 10.16 -5.43 9.72
N ALA A 12 10.07 -5.70 11.03
CA ALA A 12 10.55 -6.95 11.62
C ALA A 12 9.78 -8.18 11.08
N ALA A 13 8.45 -8.08 10.96
CA ALA A 13 7.63 -9.14 10.38
C ALA A 13 8.04 -9.44 8.93
N LEU A 14 8.24 -8.41 8.10
CA LEU A 14 8.70 -8.56 6.72
C LEU A 14 10.09 -9.20 6.61
N LYS A 15 11.03 -8.78 7.46
CA LYS A 15 12.37 -9.39 7.52
C LYS A 15 12.30 -10.86 7.93
N SER A 16 11.42 -11.21 8.87
CA SER A 16 11.28 -12.59 9.35
C SER A 16 10.77 -13.58 8.29
N VAL A 17 10.07 -13.08 7.27
CA VAL A 17 9.60 -13.87 6.12
C VAL A 17 10.54 -13.81 4.91
N GLY A 18 11.74 -13.23 5.09
CA GLY A 18 12.83 -13.31 4.11
C GLY A 18 12.97 -12.10 3.19
N LEU A 19 12.27 -10.98 3.44
CA LEU A 19 12.51 -9.76 2.66
C LEU A 19 13.89 -9.15 3.01
N PRO A 20 14.64 -8.63 2.01
CA PRO A 20 15.84 -7.85 2.26
C PRO A 20 15.57 -6.66 3.18
N ALA A 21 16.49 -6.36 4.10
CA ALA A 21 16.28 -5.35 5.15
C ALA A 21 15.84 -3.99 4.60
N GLY A 22 16.54 -3.46 3.60
CA GLY A 22 16.19 -2.16 3.00
C GLY A 22 14.81 -2.14 2.34
N LEU A 23 14.35 -3.27 1.77
CA LEU A 23 13.00 -3.36 1.20
C LEU A 23 11.92 -3.41 2.30
N ALA A 24 12.17 -4.18 3.36
CA ALA A 24 11.26 -4.25 4.50
C ALA A 24 11.12 -2.88 5.20
N ASP A 25 12.23 -2.16 5.38
CA ASP A 25 12.23 -0.83 5.99
C ASP A 25 11.48 0.18 5.10
N MET A 26 11.72 0.16 3.78
CA MET A 26 11.00 1.00 2.82
C MET A 26 9.49 0.75 2.84
N LEU A 27 9.05 -0.51 2.91
CA LEU A 27 7.64 -0.87 2.95
C LEU A 27 6.97 -0.43 4.25
N ALA A 28 7.66 -0.57 5.39
CA ALA A 28 7.13 -0.12 6.68
C ALA A 28 7.02 1.40 6.77
N ASP A 29 8.04 2.13 6.31
CA ASP A 29 8.01 3.60 6.21
C ASP A 29 6.87 4.07 5.28
N SER A 30 6.67 3.39 4.15
CA SER A 30 5.57 3.67 3.22
C SER A 30 4.20 3.49 3.87
N ASP A 31 4.00 2.45 4.67
CA ASP A 31 2.74 2.19 5.39
C ASP A 31 2.47 3.26 6.45
N VAL A 32 3.51 3.70 7.18
CA VAL A 32 3.42 4.87 8.07
C VAL A 32 3.09 6.14 7.29
N GLY A 33 3.70 6.36 6.13
CA GLY A 33 3.36 7.46 5.24
C GLY A 33 1.89 7.43 4.80
N ALA A 34 1.38 6.25 4.47
CA ALA A 34 -0.03 6.03 4.14
C ALA A 34 -0.96 6.35 5.33
N SER A 35 -0.58 5.95 6.55
CA SER A 35 -1.34 6.27 7.78
C SER A 35 -1.46 7.78 8.04
N LYS A 36 -0.52 8.57 7.52
CA LYS A 36 -0.50 10.03 7.57
C LYS A 36 -1.21 10.69 6.37
N GLY A 37 -1.84 9.91 5.50
CA GLY A 37 -2.54 10.40 4.31
C GLY A 37 -1.68 10.54 3.05
N GLY A 38 -0.41 10.10 3.08
CA GLY A 38 0.52 10.28 1.95
C GLY A 38 0.16 9.53 0.65
N LEU A 39 -0.75 8.56 0.72
CA LEU A 39 -1.27 7.83 -0.45
C LEU A 39 -2.71 8.21 -0.82
N PHE A 40 -3.33 9.16 -0.12
CA PHE A 40 -4.68 9.61 -0.43
C PHE A 40 -4.66 10.78 -1.41
N ASP A 41 -5.38 10.65 -2.51
CA ASP A 41 -5.72 11.73 -3.45
C ASP A 41 -7.13 11.48 -3.99
N ASP A 42 -7.97 12.52 -3.94
CA ASP A 42 -9.34 12.49 -4.47
C ASP A 42 -9.53 13.45 -5.66
N SER A 43 -8.44 14.03 -6.18
CA SER A 43 -8.46 14.96 -7.31
C SER A 43 -9.07 14.38 -8.59
N ARG A 44 -9.06 13.05 -8.72
CA ARG A 44 -9.49 12.30 -9.93
C ARG A 44 -8.71 12.69 -11.19
N THR A 45 -7.52 13.27 -11.03
CA THR A 45 -6.64 13.68 -12.13
C THR A 45 -6.40 12.54 -13.11
N LEU A 46 -6.12 11.33 -12.60
CA LEU A 46 -5.85 10.17 -13.44
C LEU A 46 -7.06 9.77 -14.29
N SER A 47 -8.27 9.69 -13.72
CA SER A 47 -9.47 9.33 -14.49
C SER A 47 -9.82 10.36 -15.56
N THR A 48 -9.62 11.64 -15.27
CA THR A 48 -9.79 12.73 -16.24
C THR A 48 -8.78 12.57 -17.39
N LEU A 49 -7.51 12.34 -17.05
CA LEU A 49 -6.42 12.21 -18.02
C LEU A 49 -6.64 11.03 -18.98
N ILE A 50 -7.10 9.89 -18.47
CA ILE A 50 -7.27 8.67 -19.28
C ILE A 50 -8.67 8.52 -19.91
N GLY A 51 -9.60 9.43 -19.63
CA GLY A 51 -10.95 9.43 -20.21
C GLY A 51 -11.88 8.30 -19.74
N ARG A 52 -11.57 7.65 -18.61
CA ARG A 52 -12.39 6.58 -18.00
C ARG A 52 -12.19 6.53 -16.48
N PRO A 53 -13.10 5.87 -15.72
CA PRO A 53 -12.86 5.57 -14.31
C PRO A 53 -11.57 4.77 -14.10
N THR A 54 -10.88 5.01 -12.99
CA THR A 54 -9.76 4.17 -12.54
C THR A 54 -10.28 2.77 -12.18
N THR A 55 -9.42 1.76 -12.33
CA THR A 55 -9.77 0.39 -11.95
C THR A 55 -9.93 0.32 -10.43
N SER A 56 -11.06 -0.19 -9.94
CA SER A 56 -11.33 -0.31 -8.50
C SER A 56 -10.49 -1.42 -7.87
N LEU A 57 -10.29 -1.35 -6.54
CA LEU A 57 -9.63 -2.44 -5.81
C LEU A 57 -10.40 -3.77 -5.96
N ALA A 58 -11.74 -3.74 -5.98
CA ALA A 58 -12.56 -4.93 -6.12
C ALA A 58 -12.32 -5.65 -7.47
N GLU A 59 -12.21 -4.91 -8.57
CA GLU A 59 -11.90 -5.50 -9.88
C GLU A 59 -10.46 -6.04 -9.93
N SER A 60 -9.50 -5.35 -9.31
CA SER A 60 -8.13 -5.86 -9.21
C SER A 60 -8.05 -7.18 -8.42
N VAL A 61 -8.77 -7.28 -7.29
CA VAL A 61 -8.82 -8.51 -6.47
C VAL A 61 -9.48 -9.66 -7.24
N LYS A 62 -10.54 -9.38 -8.00
CA LYS A 62 -11.23 -10.37 -8.83
C LYS A 62 -10.32 -11.03 -9.88
N GLY A 63 -9.25 -10.34 -10.32
CA GLY A 63 -8.28 -10.91 -11.26
C GLY A 63 -7.27 -11.89 -10.65
N ILE A 64 -7.24 -12.02 -9.31
CA ILE A 64 -6.28 -12.87 -8.57
C ILE A 64 -6.95 -14.14 -8.04
N LEU A 65 -8.25 -14.08 -7.73
CA LEU A 65 -9.07 -15.18 -7.20
C LEU A 65 -9.61 -16.08 -8.31
#